data_AF-A0A397JN01-F1
#
_entry.id   AF-A0A397JN01-F1
#
_cell.length_a   1.000
_cell.length_b   1.000
_cell.length_c   1.000
_cell.angle_alpha   90.00
_cell.angle_beta   90.00
_cell.angle_gamma   90.00
#
_symmetry.space_group_name_H-M   'P 1'
#
loop_
_entity.id
_entity.type
_entity.pdbx_description
1 polymer ?
#
loop_
_entity_poly.entity_id
_entity_poly.type
_entity_poly.pdbx_seq_one_letter_code
_entity_poly.pdbx_strand_id
1 'polypeptide(L)'
;MSTKKKVETIIVKFSPKIGIQVPVPTLDYIRQNNLDSMSNRSDTFFYNAAYMLFFNTLQKSVRTNSKIQDNNLALASVIAWRKASNEYRLEFARLAREVGIDN
;
A
#
# COMPACT_ATOMS: atom_id res chain seq x y z
N MET A 1 -14.51 27.14 2.11
CA MET A 1 -14.13 26.05 1.18
C MET A 1 -12.86 25.39 1.70
N SER A 2 -12.95 24.17 2.23
CA SER A 2 -11.77 23.43 2.68
C SER A 2 -11.08 22.84 1.44
N THR A 3 -9.93 23.40 1.06
CA THR A 3 -9.05 22.79 0.06
C THR A 3 -8.56 21.47 0.65
N LYS A 4 -9.25 20.37 0.34
CA LYS A 4 -8.75 19.01 0.62
C LYS A 4 -7.35 18.93 0.03
N LYS A 5 -6.34 18.89 0.89
CA LYS A 5 -4.94 18.72 0.50
C LYS A 5 -4.85 17.42 -0.29
N LYS A 6 -4.44 17.49 -1.56
CA LYS A 6 -4.34 16.31 -2.42
C LYS A 6 -3.25 15.41 -1.83
N VAL A 7 -3.61 14.17 -1.50
CA VAL A 7 -2.67 13.21 -0.95
C VAL A 7 -1.83 12.67 -2.10
N GLU A 8 -0.53 12.93 -2.06
CA GLU A 8 0.39 12.56 -3.13
C GLU A 8 0.60 11.04 -3.19
N THR A 9 0.53 10.49 -4.38
CA THR A 9 0.81 9.07 -4.69
C THR A 9 2.29 8.78 -4.50
N ILE A 10 2.65 7.59 -3.98
CA ILE A 10 4.06 7.18 -3.88
C ILE A 10 4.48 6.29 -5.04
N ILE A 11 5.72 6.46 -5.52
CA ILE A 11 6.34 5.57 -6.51
C ILE A 11 7.22 4.55 -5.78
N VAL A 12 6.85 3.27 -5.87
CA VAL A 12 7.66 2.14 -5.41
C VAL A 12 8.59 1.71 -6.54
N LYS A 13 9.90 1.85 -6.33
CA LYS A 13 10.92 1.47 -7.32
C LYS A 13 11.42 0.05 -7.04
N PHE A 14 11.38 -0.81 -8.07
CA PHE A 14 11.96 -2.16 -8.07
C PHE A 14 13.35 -2.18 -8.71
N SER A 15 13.59 -1.26 -9.64
CA SER A 15 14.88 -0.99 -10.26
C SER A 15 14.92 0.48 -10.73
N PRO A 16 16.05 1.01 -11.24
CA PRO A 16 16.10 2.37 -11.77
C PRO A 16 15.09 2.66 -12.90
N LYS A 17 14.68 1.61 -13.64
CA LYS A 17 13.76 1.71 -14.79
C LYS A 17 12.35 1.20 -14.51
N ILE A 18 12.13 0.53 -13.37
CA ILE A 18 10.86 -0.12 -13.06
C ILE A 18 10.33 0.47 -11.75
N GLY A 19 9.21 1.17 -11.85
CA GLY A 19 8.49 1.68 -10.70
C GLY A 19 6.98 1.58 -10.90
N ILE A 20 6.26 1.42 -9.79
CA ILE A 20 4.80 1.43 -9.73
C ILE A 20 4.35 2.59 -8.88
N GLN A 21 3.37 3.33 -9.37
CA GLN A 21 2.61 4.28 -8.57
C GLN A 21 1.61 3.52 -7.71
N VAL A 22 1.65 3.75 -6.39
CA VAL A 22 0.69 3.21 -5.43
C VAL A 22 -0.18 4.37 -4.96
N PRO A 23 -1.43 4.46 -5.43
CA PRO A 23 -2.38 5.45 -4.93
C PRO A 23 -2.92 5.02 -3.56
N VAL A 24 -3.42 6.00 -2.80
CA VAL A 24 -4.31 5.70 -1.67
C VAL A 24 -5.59 5.08 -2.25
N PRO A 25 -5.95 3.84 -1.87
CA PRO A 25 -7.14 3.18 -2.40
C PRO A 25 -8.42 3.79 -1.81
N THR A 26 -9.55 3.61 -2.49
CA THR A 26 -10.87 3.89 -1.91
C THR A 26 -11.36 2.71 -1.07
N LEU A 27 -12.30 2.93 -0.16
CA LEU A 27 -12.92 1.85 0.62
C LEU A 27 -13.54 0.76 -0.28
N ASP A 28 -14.21 1.18 -1.35
CA ASP A 28 -14.83 0.24 -2.30
C ASP A 28 -13.77 -0.61 -2.99
N TYR A 29 -12.65 -0.01 -3.40
CA TYR A 29 -11.54 -0.75 -4.01
C TYR A 29 -10.94 -1.77 -3.05
N ILE A 30 -10.80 -1.41 -1.76
CA ILE A 30 -10.29 -2.31 -0.72
C ILE A 30 -11.19 -3.55 -0.62
N ARG A 31 -12.50 -3.34 -0.44
CA ARG A 31 -13.48 -4.42 -0.26
C ARG A 31 -13.63 -5.29 -1.50
N GLN A 32 -13.72 -4.68 -2.69
CA GLN A 32 -13.86 -5.42 -3.94
C GLN A 32 -12.65 -6.32 -4.23
N ASN A 33 -11.46 -5.95 -3.74
CA ASN A 33 -10.23 -6.69 -3.99
C ASN A 33 -9.71 -7.46 -2.77
N ASN A 34 -10.48 -7.51 -1.67
CA ASN A 34 -10.10 -8.14 -0.40
C ASN A 34 -8.70 -7.73 0.08
N LEU A 35 -8.36 -6.43 -0.03
CA LEU A 35 -7.04 -5.91 0.36
C LEU A 35 -6.87 -5.85 1.88
N ASP A 36 -7.96 -6.01 2.62
CA ASP A 36 -8.04 -6.12 4.07
C ASP A 36 -7.73 -7.53 4.58
N SER A 37 -7.64 -8.54 3.70
CA SER A 37 -7.40 -9.92 4.12
C SER A 37 -6.01 -10.13 4.73
N MET A 38 -6.00 -10.72 5.92
CA MET A 38 -4.81 -11.23 6.62
C MET A 38 -4.24 -12.51 5.98
N SER A 39 -4.90 -13.15 5.01
CA SER A 39 -4.41 -14.37 4.37
C SER A 39 -3.29 -14.14 3.35
N ASN A 40 -2.99 -12.88 2.98
CA ASN A 40 -1.90 -12.52 2.07
C ASN A 40 -0.55 -12.34 2.80
N ARG A 41 -0.36 -13.00 3.95
CA ARG A 41 0.77 -12.79 4.85
C ARG A 41 2.05 -13.52 4.42
N SER A 42 3.17 -12.84 4.66
CA SER A 42 4.40 -13.48 5.12
C SER A 42 4.44 -13.30 6.64
N ASP A 43 4.61 -14.38 7.41
CA ASP A 43 4.51 -14.42 8.89
C ASP A 43 5.50 -13.51 9.65
N THR A 44 6.36 -12.79 8.94
CA THR A 44 7.60 -12.30 9.52
C THR A 44 7.68 -10.81 9.85
N PHE A 45 6.76 -9.90 9.46
CA PHE A 45 7.18 -8.47 9.52
C PHE A 45 6.22 -7.31 9.83
N PHE A 46 4.89 -7.45 10.01
CA PHE A 46 4.05 -6.24 10.06
C PHE A 46 3.01 -6.18 11.19
N TYR A 47 3.32 -5.38 12.22
CA TYR A 47 2.41 -4.95 13.29
C TYR A 47 1.65 -3.65 12.96
N ASN A 48 1.68 -3.17 11.71
CA ASN A 48 1.05 -1.90 11.33
C ASN A 48 -0.01 -2.13 10.25
N ALA A 49 -1.28 -1.99 10.65
CA ALA A 49 -2.46 -2.14 9.80
C ALA A 49 -2.41 -1.26 8.53
N ALA A 50 -1.93 -0.01 8.68
CA ALA A 50 -1.79 0.93 7.56
C ALA A 50 -0.76 0.45 6.54
N TYR A 51 0.38 -0.05 7.03
CA TYR A 51 1.41 -0.60 6.15
C TYR A 51 0.91 -1.87 5.45
N MET A 52 0.20 -2.76 6.16
CA MET A 52 -0.32 -3.98 5.55
C MET A 52 -1.27 -3.65 4.39
N LEU A 53 -2.18 -2.69 4.60
CA LEU A 53 -3.07 -2.23 3.54
C LEU A 53 -2.30 -1.63 2.35
N PHE A 54 -1.25 -0.86 2.62
CA PHE A 54 -0.34 -0.36 1.58
C PHE A 54 0.35 -1.50 0.82
N PHE A 55 0.86 -2.49 1.54
CA PHE A 55 1.55 -3.63 0.95
C PHE A 55 0.61 -4.45 0.05
N ASN A 56 -0.61 -4.73 0.50
CA ASN A 56 -1.61 -5.45 -0.27
C ASN A 56 -2.04 -4.66 -1.52
N THR A 57 -2.16 -3.33 -1.40
CA THR A 57 -2.43 -2.44 -2.54
C THR A 57 -1.30 -2.52 -3.57
N LEU A 58 -0.04 -2.45 -3.12
CA LEU A 58 1.12 -2.59 -3.99
C LEU A 58 1.19 -3.98 -4.64
N GLN A 59 0.97 -5.05 -3.87
CA GLN A 59 1.00 -6.42 -4.38
C GLN A 59 -0.06 -6.63 -5.47
N LYS A 60 -1.26 -6.07 -5.29
CA LYS A 60 -2.30 -6.07 -6.33
C LYS A 60 -1.82 -5.35 -7.59
N SER A 61 -1.23 -4.17 -7.48
CA SER A 61 -0.68 -3.43 -8.63
C SER A 61 0.43 -4.20 -9.35
N VAL A 62 1.32 -4.85 -8.59
CA VAL A 62 2.43 -5.67 -9.14
C VAL A 62 1.90 -6.89 -9.88
N ARG A 63 0.93 -7.63 -9.32
CA ARG A 63 0.32 -8.80 -9.97
C ARG A 63 -0.34 -8.45 -11.31
N THR A 64 -0.81 -7.20 -11.47
CA THR A 64 -1.35 -6.72 -12.76
C THR A 64 -0.27 -6.29 -13.76
N ASN A 65 1.01 -6.37 -13.41
CA ASN A 65 2.14 -5.95 -14.25
C ASN A 65 3.17 -7.08 -14.44
N SER A 66 3.10 -7.75 -15.59
CA SER A 66 3.92 -8.93 -15.92
C SER A 66 5.44 -8.66 -16.01
N LYS A 67 5.88 -7.40 -15.98
CA LYS A 67 7.30 -7.03 -16.06
C LYS A 67 8.04 -7.05 -14.72
N ILE A 68 7.32 -7.28 -13.61
CA ILE A 68 7.87 -7.20 -12.27
C ILE A 68 7.97 -8.59 -11.66
N GLN A 69 9.19 -9.01 -11.33
CA GLN A 69 9.42 -10.20 -10.53
C GLN A 69 9.27 -9.86 -9.04
N ASP A 70 8.54 -10.70 -8.29
CA ASP A 70 8.19 -10.46 -6.88
C ASP A 70 9.40 -10.47 -5.92
N ASN A 71 10.58 -10.86 -6.41
CA ASN A 71 11.79 -11.19 -5.65
C ASN A 71 12.34 -10.04 -4.77
N ASN A 72 11.83 -8.80 -4.89
CA ASN A 72 12.22 -7.64 -4.07
C ASN A 72 11.04 -6.83 -3.51
N LEU A 73 9.81 -7.36 -3.56
CA LEU A 73 8.59 -6.62 -3.24
C LEU A 73 8.56 -6.10 -1.79
N ALA A 74 8.89 -6.96 -0.83
CA ALA A 74 8.91 -6.61 0.59
C ALA A 74 9.91 -5.47 0.87
N LEU A 75 11.15 -5.59 0.41
CA LEU A 75 12.17 -4.57 0.62
C LEU A 75 11.80 -3.23 -0.05
N ALA A 76 11.35 -3.27 -1.31
CA ALA A 76 10.94 -2.07 -2.05
C ALA A 76 9.78 -1.34 -1.36
N SER A 77 8.81 -2.10 -0.84
CA SER A 77 7.66 -1.55 -0.13
C SER A 77 8.05 -0.90 1.21
N VAL A 78 8.99 -1.49 1.98
CA VAL A 78 9.48 -0.88 3.24
C VAL A 78 10.21 0.43 2.96
N ILE A 79 11.09 0.46 1.95
CA ILE A 79 11.82 1.67 1.56
C ILE A 79 10.84 2.78 1.13
N ALA A 80 9.85 2.43 0.30
CA ALA A 80 8.84 3.38 -0.12
C ALA A 80 8.01 3.89 1.06
N TRP A 81 7.49 3.00 1.91
CA TRP A 81 6.70 3.39 3.06
C TRP A 81 7.43 4.34 4.01
N ARG A 82 8.73 4.12 4.26
CA ARG A 82 9.55 5.02 5.08
C ARG A 82 9.74 6.40 4.47
N LYS A 83 9.67 6.52 3.13
CA LYS A 83 9.78 7.78 2.39
C LYS A 83 8.42 8.46 2.15
N ALA A 84 7.32 7.77 2.41
CA ALA A 84 5.98 8.31 2.23
C ALA A 84 5.73 9.49 3.19
N SER A 85 4.98 10.49 2.70
CA SER A 85 4.56 11.61 3.53
C SER A 85 3.71 11.15 4.71
N ASN A 86 3.63 12.00 5.74
CA ASN A 86 2.79 11.72 6.90
C ASN A 86 1.31 11.63 6.50
N GLU A 87 0.85 12.53 5.64
CA GLU A 87 -0.53 12.55 5.13
C GLU A 87 -0.89 11.26 4.40
N TYR A 88 0.02 10.76 3.56
CA TYR A 88 -0.18 9.49 2.86
C TYR A 88 -0.32 8.33 3.84
N ARG A 89 0.58 8.23 4.83
CA ARG A 89 0.53 7.17 5.84
C ARG A 89 -0.70 7.27 6.74
N LEU A 90 -1.14 8.49 7.07
CA LEU A 90 -2.35 8.74 7.86
C LEU A 90 -3.61 8.32 7.12
N GLU A 91 -3.71 8.54 5.81
CA GLU A 91 -4.86 8.05 5.04
C GLU A 91 -4.93 6.53 5.01
N PHE A 92 -3.79 5.85 4.82
CA PHE A 92 -3.75 4.39 4.93
C PHE A 92 -4.14 3.91 6.32
N ALA A 93 -3.74 4.62 7.38
CA ALA A 93 -4.14 4.27 8.75
C ALA A 93 -5.64 4.48 8.98
N ARG A 94 -6.21 5.57 8.48
CA ARG A 94 -7.66 5.83 8.52
C ARG A 94 -8.43 4.70 7.83
N LEU A 95 -8.04 4.36 6.60
CA LEU A 95 -8.68 3.29 5.82
C LEU A 95 -8.54 1.92 6.48
N ALA A 96 -7.37 1.60 7.03
CA ALA A 96 -7.14 0.33 7.71
C ALA A 96 -8.03 0.16 8.95
N ARG A 97 -8.30 1.24 9.69
CA ARG A 97 -9.29 1.23 10.78
C ARG A 97 -10.72 1.07 10.29
N GLU A 98 -11.10 1.82 9.24
CA GLU A 98 -12.45 1.77 8.66
C GLU A 98 -12.82 0.40 8.10
N VAL A 99 -11.83 -0.38 7.64
CA VAL A 99 -12.02 -1.75 7.16
C VAL A 99 -11.72 -2.81 8.21
N GLY A 100 -11.43 -2.42 9.46
CA GLY A 100 -11.30 -3.34 10.58
C GLY A 100 -10.00 -4.15 10.64
N ILE A 101 -8.94 -3.70 9.96
CA ILE A 101 -7.62 -4.36 9.99
C ILE A 101 -6.91 -4.14 11.35
N ASP A 102 -7.15 -2.98 11.97
CA ASP A 102 -6.54 -2.53 13.23
C ASP A 102 -7.33 -3.00 14.48
N ASN A 103 -8.35 -3.85 14.29
CA ASN A 103 -9.23 -4.38 15.34
C ASN A 103 -8.85 -5.81 15.76
#